data_AF-A0A2G5UYB7-F1
#
_entry.id   AF-A0A2G5UYB7-F1
#
_cell.length_a   1.000
_cell.length_b   1.000
_cell.length_c   1.000
_cell.angle_alpha   90.00
_cell.angle_beta   90.00
_cell.angle_gamma   90.00
#
_symmetry.space_group_name_H-M   'P 1'
#
loop_
_entity.id
_entity.type
_entity.pdbx_description
1 polymer ?
#
loop_
_entity_poly.entity_id
_entity_poly.type
_entity_poly.pdbx_seq_one_letter_code
_entity_poly.pdbx_strand_id
1 'polypeptide(L)'
;MLSLNGESSYIHFPDEGVTIFCGSQQIESADIVTSEIVTNLDIAPWLNPKLCAVENTIEVCGKIRKMLNPCPCFDISLHLENLDSLNIQKILAIPHLMPSQIIEVFSSEIDKADLDLIMEKGSDALRVLLYVKKFPDSYYHDHAFKFNSFQYDDAHWVKIEHLLSFRCRTYVTLNNCPFTPVDLNRLIKHWINGDADMFQHLILNCIDSRPTGFTEILIDGLVTLRTFVNGRSLHLLRLNSKKKLQDEIVEKRENNPRDRSILQLEEKIQEIDRKLIMKGVNLDFQVPILPEL
;
A
#
# COMPACT_ATOMS: atom_id res chain seq x y z
N MET A 1 3.05 -16.58 -7.64
CA MET A 1 4.04 -15.50 -7.75
C MET A 1 5.10 -15.87 -8.79
N LEU A 2 5.42 -14.96 -9.71
CA LEU A 2 6.50 -15.07 -10.68
C LEU A 2 7.67 -14.21 -10.20
N SER A 3 8.81 -14.81 -9.87
CA SER A 3 10.00 -14.08 -9.41
C SER A 3 11.11 -14.15 -10.46
N LEU A 4 11.54 -12.99 -10.93
CA LEU A 4 12.60 -12.82 -11.92
C LEU A 4 13.85 -12.30 -11.21
N ASN A 5 14.83 -13.19 -11.05
CA ASN A 5 16.00 -13.03 -10.19
C ASN A 5 17.24 -13.73 -10.76
N GLY A 6 17.59 -13.46 -12.02
CA GLY A 6 18.73 -14.09 -12.69
C GLY A 6 18.64 -15.62 -12.65
N GLU A 7 19.74 -16.28 -12.28
CA GLU A 7 19.82 -17.74 -12.11
C GLU A 7 19.00 -18.29 -10.94
N SER A 8 18.49 -17.42 -10.08
CA SER A 8 17.56 -17.77 -8.99
C SER A 8 16.10 -17.49 -9.35
N SER A 9 15.76 -17.34 -10.62
CA SER A 9 14.37 -17.10 -11.04
C SER A 9 13.47 -18.33 -10.82
N TYR A 10 12.25 -18.10 -10.32
CA TYR A 10 11.31 -19.17 -9.96
C TYR A 10 9.84 -18.77 -10.11
N ILE A 11 8.98 -19.78 -10.05
CA ILE A 11 7.52 -19.65 -9.96
C ILE A 11 7.08 -20.29 -8.66
N HIS A 12 6.42 -19.54 -7.81
CA HIS A 12 5.93 -20.02 -6.52
C HIS A 12 4.41 -20.05 -6.48
N PHE A 13 3.88 -21.12 -5.90
CA PHE A 13 2.47 -21.40 -5.68
C PHE A 13 2.23 -21.43 -4.18
N PRO A 14 1.82 -20.30 -3.57
CA PRO A 14 1.72 -20.18 -2.11
C PRO A 14 0.72 -21.16 -1.49
N ASP A 15 -0.43 -21.34 -2.13
CA ASP A 15 -1.52 -22.18 -1.60
C ASP A 15 -1.14 -23.67 -1.63
N GLU A 16 -0.34 -24.07 -2.62
CA GLU A 16 0.15 -25.42 -2.81
C GLU A 16 1.51 -25.68 -2.14
N GLY A 17 2.22 -24.63 -1.72
CA GLY A 17 3.58 -24.72 -1.16
C GLY A 17 4.63 -25.22 -2.16
N VAL A 18 4.40 -25.04 -3.46
CA VAL A 18 5.29 -25.53 -4.54
C VAL A 18 6.13 -24.39 -5.09
N THR A 19 7.43 -24.61 -5.24
CA THR A 19 8.36 -23.65 -5.88
C THR A 19 9.10 -24.32 -7.03
N ILE A 20 8.97 -23.76 -8.23
CA ILE A 20 9.59 -24.23 -9.46
C ILE A 20 10.75 -23.31 -9.84
N PHE A 21 11.98 -23.79 -9.67
CA PHE A 21 13.19 -23.08 -10.10
C PHE A 21 13.50 -23.40 -11.55
N CYS A 22 13.65 -22.36 -12.37
CA CYS A 22 14.00 -22.50 -13.79
C CYS A 22 15.49 -22.25 -14.06
N GLY A 23 16.17 -21.56 -13.14
CA GLY A 23 17.63 -21.40 -13.16
C GLY A 23 18.35 -22.44 -12.30
N SER A 24 19.68 -22.34 -12.28
CA SER A 24 20.54 -23.30 -11.57
C SER A 24 20.70 -23.04 -10.08
N GLN A 25 20.31 -21.85 -9.60
CA GLN A 25 20.50 -21.43 -8.22
C GLN A 25 19.19 -21.47 -7.45
N GLN A 26 19.20 -22.17 -6.31
CA GLN A 26 18.10 -22.15 -5.36
C GLN A 26 18.36 -21.08 -4.32
N ILE A 27 17.29 -20.45 -3.84
CA ILE A 27 17.35 -19.51 -2.73
C ILE A 27 16.39 -19.94 -1.64
N GLU A 28 16.85 -19.84 -0.40
CA GLU A 28 15.98 -19.92 0.76
C GLU A 28 15.49 -18.51 1.07
N SER A 29 14.17 -18.31 1.08
CA SER A 29 13.55 -17.07 1.56
C SER A 29 12.73 -17.38 2.79
N ALA A 30 12.93 -16.61 3.86
CA ALA A 30 12.14 -16.74 5.09
C ALA A 30 10.64 -16.50 4.85
N ASP A 31 10.29 -15.78 3.79
CA ASP A 31 8.92 -15.42 3.43
C ASP A 31 8.25 -16.45 2.51
N ILE A 32 9.00 -17.44 1.99
CA ILE A 32 8.48 -18.48 1.10
C ILE A 32 8.42 -19.81 1.86
N VAL A 33 7.23 -20.14 2.35
CA VAL A 33 6.99 -21.47 2.94
C VAL A 33 6.87 -22.47 1.80
N THR A 34 7.96 -23.18 1.50
CA THR A 34 8.00 -24.19 0.44
C THR A 34 7.97 -25.59 1.06
N SER A 35 6.97 -26.39 0.68
CA SER A 35 6.92 -27.82 1.00
C SER A 35 7.51 -28.69 -0.10
N GLU A 36 7.45 -28.24 -1.36
CA GLU A 36 7.96 -28.98 -2.52
C GLU A 36 8.79 -28.09 -3.44
N ILE A 37 9.98 -28.56 -3.79
CA ILE A 37 10.92 -27.87 -4.68
C ILE A 37 11.02 -28.67 -5.98
N VAL A 38 10.70 -28.02 -7.09
CA VAL A 38 10.90 -28.54 -8.44
C VAL A 38 12.09 -27.80 -9.04
N THR A 39 13.12 -28.54 -9.45
CA THR A 39 14.37 -27.97 -9.96
C THR A 39 14.38 -27.89 -11.48
N ASN A 40 15.34 -27.16 -12.04
CA ASN A 40 15.54 -27.07 -13.47
C ASN A 40 15.83 -28.44 -14.14
N LEU A 41 16.35 -29.42 -13.39
CA LEU A 41 16.55 -30.79 -13.86
C LEU A 41 15.22 -31.53 -14.02
N ASP A 42 14.28 -31.34 -13.09
CA ASP A 42 12.96 -31.99 -13.10
C ASP A 42 12.10 -31.49 -14.27
N ILE A 43 12.23 -30.20 -14.61
CA ILE A 43 11.52 -29.57 -15.72
C ILE A 43 12.39 -29.38 -16.96
N ALA A 44 13.51 -30.10 -17.09
CA ALA A 44 14.41 -29.97 -18.24
C ALA A 44 13.70 -30.04 -19.62
N PRO A 45 12.66 -30.88 -19.84
CA PRO A 45 11.93 -30.89 -21.12
C PRO A 45 11.16 -29.59 -21.42
N TRP A 46 10.92 -28.75 -20.42
CA TRP A 46 10.19 -27.49 -20.56
C TRP A 46 11.12 -26.30 -20.78
N LEU A 47 12.42 -26.47 -20.51
CA LEU A 47 13.43 -25.43 -20.63
C LEU A 47 14.02 -25.40 -22.04
N ASN A 48 14.39 -24.20 -22.49
CA ASN A 48 15.15 -23.98 -23.70
C ASN A 48 16.60 -23.64 -23.31
N PRO A 49 17.60 -24.48 -23.65
CA PRO A 49 18.99 -24.25 -23.26
C PRO A 49 19.62 -23.02 -23.94
N LYS A 50 18.95 -22.40 -24.92
CA LYS A 50 19.38 -21.15 -25.55
C LYS A 50 18.92 -19.89 -24.84
N LEU A 51 17.97 -20.03 -23.90
CA LEU A 51 17.41 -18.92 -23.13
C LEU A 51 18.09 -18.83 -21.77
N CYS A 52 18.18 -17.63 -21.21
CA CYS A 52 18.62 -17.48 -19.83
C CYS A 52 17.55 -17.96 -18.84
N ALA A 53 17.91 -18.09 -17.56
CA ALA A 53 16.97 -18.52 -16.52
C ALA A 53 15.69 -17.65 -16.47
N VAL A 54 15.84 -16.32 -16.52
CA VAL A 54 14.71 -15.36 -16.52
C VAL A 54 13.75 -15.61 -17.68
N GLU A 55 14.28 -15.73 -18.90
CA GLU A 55 13.49 -15.99 -20.11
C GLU A 55 12.78 -17.36 -20.04
N ASN A 56 13.49 -18.39 -19.56
CA ASN A 56 12.90 -19.69 -19.32
C ASN A 56 11.77 -19.63 -18.28
N THR A 57 11.93 -18.88 -17.19
CA THR A 57 10.88 -18.72 -16.17
C THR A 57 9.62 -18.09 -16.77
N ILE A 58 9.76 -17.07 -17.63
CA ILE A 58 8.64 -16.43 -18.32
C ILE A 58 7.92 -17.44 -19.24
N GLU A 59 8.67 -18.23 -20.03
CA GLU A 59 8.10 -19.25 -20.92
C GLU A 59 7.39 -20.36 -20.14
N VAL A 60 8.00 -20.85 -19.06
CA VAL A 60 7.39 -21.86 -18.18
C VAL A 60 6.13 -21.32 -17.52
N CYS A 61 6.13 -20.07 -17.04
CA CYS A 61 4.95 -19.39 -16.52
C CYS A 61 3.83 -19.32 -17.56
N GLY A 62 4.18 -18.98 -18.81
CA GLY A 62 3.25 -18.98 -19.94
C GLY A 62 2.64 -20.36 -20.21
N LYS A 63 3.43 -21.44 -20.12
CA LYS A 63 2.94 -22.83 -20.27
C LYS A 63 1.98 -23.20 -19.14
N ILE A 64 2.38 -22.98 -17.89
CA ILE A 64 1.58 -23.24 -16.69
C ILE A 64 0.24 -22.51 -16.77
N ARG A 65 0.26 -21.22 -17.13
CA ARG A 65 -0.96 -20.41 -17.23
C ARG A 65 -1.94 -20.97 -18.26
N LYS A 66 -1.43 -21.44 -19.40
CA LYS A 66 -2.28 -22.09 -20.42
C LYS A 66 -2.89 -23.39 -19.90
N MET A 67 -2.16 -24.16 -19.09
CA MET A 67 -2.65 -25.39 -18.47
C MET A 67 -3.71 -25.14 -17.40
N LEU A 68 -3.53 -24.10 -16.58
CA LEU A 68 -4.41 -23.77 -15.44
C LEU A 68 -5.58 -22.83 -15.80
N ASN A 69 -5.88 -22.63 -17.09
CA ASN A 69 -6.86 -21.64 -17.55
C ASN A 69 -8.31 -21.93 -17.07
N PRO A 70 -9.01 -20.99 -16.41
CA PRO A 70 -8.60 -19.61 -16.10
C PRO A 70 -7.75 -19.51 -14.83
N CYS A 71 -6.47 -19.15 -14.99
CA CYS A 71 -5.60 -18.82 -13.88
C CYS A 71 -5.68 -17.30 -13.66
N PRO A 72 -6.27 -16.85 -12.53
CA PRO A 72 -6.70 -15.46 -12.42
C PRO A 72 -5.54 -14.47 -12.38
N CYS A 73 -4.45 -14.69 -11.62
CA CYS A 73 -3.38 -13.71 -11.49
C CYS A 73 -2.05 -14.35 -11.05
N PHE A 74 -0.93 -13.73 -11.45
CA PHE A 74 0.36 -13.91 -10.79
C PHE A 74 0.90 -12.54 -10.39
N ASP A 75 1.27 -12.39 -9.12
CA ASP A 75 2.13 -11.28 -8.70
C ASP A 75 3.51 -11.45 -9.31
N ILE A 76 4.17 -10.34 -9.62
CA ILE A 76 5.48 -10.32 -10.28
C ILE A 76 6.49 -9.66 -9.35
N SER A 77 7.58 -10.36 -9.08
CA SER A 77 8.70 -9.85 -8.29
C SER A 77 9.93 -9.70 -9.18
N LEU A 78 10.53 -8.52 -9.19
CA LEU A 78 11.68 -8.15 -10.01
C LEU A 78 12.89 -7.86 -9.12
N HIS A 79 13.97 -8.62 -9.25
CA HIS A 79 15.21 -8.41 -8.49
C HIS A 79 16.26 -7.76 -9.40
N LEU A 80 16.29 -6.43 -9.44
CA LEU A 80 16.98 -5.66 -10.47
C LEU A 80 18.50 -5.89 -10.51
N GLU A 81 19.12 -6.15 -9.36
CA GLU A 81 20.55 -6.43 -9.26
C GLU A 81 20.99 -7.65 -10.08
N ASN A 82 20.07 -8.59 -10.32
CA ASN A 82 20.31 -9.85 -11.02
C ASN A 82 19.64 -9.90 -12.40
N LEU A 83 19.14 -8.77 -12.89
CA LEU A 83 18.59 -8.63 -14.24
C LEU A 83 19.62 -7.91 -15.11
N ASP A 84 20.47 -8.68 -15.81
CA ASP A 84 21.54 -8.17 -16.68
C ASP A 84 21.00 -7.29 -17.82
N SER A 85 20.83 -5.97 -17.65
CA SER A 85 20.35 -5.00 -18.67
C SER A 85 19.08 -5.42 -19.46
N LEU A 86 18.43 -6.52 -19.07
CA LEU A 86 17.25 -7.08 -19.69
C LEU A 86 16.12 -6.18 -19.22
N ASN A 87 15.97 -5.12 -20.00
CA ASN A 87 15.01 -4.04 -19.92
C ASN A 87 13.78 -4.46 -19.12
N ILE A 88 13.59 -3.88 -17.94
CA ILE A 88 12.30 -3.82 -17.24
C ILE A 88 11.19 -3.52 -18.27
N GLN A 89 11.51 -2.69 -19.27
CA GLN A 89 10.67 -2.40 -20.42
C GLN A 89 10.19 -3.63 -21.20
N LYS A 90 11.06 -4.62 -21.45
CA LYS A 90 10.69 -5.86 -22.15
C LYS A 90 9.74 -6.68 -21.29
N ILE A 91 10.02 -6.82 -20.00
CA ILE A 91 9.19 -7.58 -19.06
C ILE A 91 7.81 -6.93 -18.91
N LEU A 92 7.77 -5.62 -18.65
CA LEU A 92 6.53 -4.84 -18.54
C LEU A 92 5.78 -4.73 -19.88
N ALA A 93 6.42 -5.00 -21.02
CA ALA A 93 5.75 -5.04 -22.32
C ALA A 93 5.08 -6.39 -22.62
N ILE A 94 5.29 -7.43 -21.80
CA ILE A 94 4.68 -8.74 -22.03
C ILE A 94 3.19 -8.68 -21.69
N PRO A 95 2.27 -8.74 -22.67
CA PRO A 95 0.86 -8.39 -22.43
C PRO A 95 0.17 -9.32 -21.43
N HIS A 96 0.60 -10.58 -21.39
CA HIS A 96 0.04 -11.56 -20.46
C HIS A 96 0.60 -11.39 -19.04
N LEU A 97 1.71 -10.70 -18.83
CA LEU A 97 2.17 -10.34 -17.48
C LEU A 97 1.44 -9.11 -16.93
N MET A 98 0.71 -8.35 -17.76
CA MET A 98 0.17 -7.04 -17.38
C MET A 98 -1.32 -6.94 -16.96
N PRO A 99 -2.09 -8.02 -16.70
CA PRO A 99 -3.26 -7.94 -15.84
C PRO A 99 -2.93 -8.24 -14.36
N SER A 100 -1.65 -8.23 -13.96
CA SER A 100 -1.20 -8.52 -12.59
C SER A 100 -1.73 -7.55 -11.55
N GLN A 101 -1.98 -8.08 -10.34
CA GLN A 101 -2.47 -7.29 -9.21
C GLN A 101 -1.33 -6.54 -8.51
N ILE A 102 -0.14 -7.13 -8.45
CA ILE A 102 1.01 -6.60 -7.70
C ILE A 102 2.30 -6.72 -8.53
N ILE A 103 3.07 -5.63 -8.55
CA ILE A 103 4.48 -5.63 -8.96
C ILE A 103 5.34 -5.28 -7.74
N GLU A 104 6.27 -6.16 -7.44
CA GLU A 104 7.30 -6.00 -6.41
C GLU A 104 8.65 -5.77 -7.07
N VAL A 105 9.39 -4.78 -6.58
CA VAL A 105 10.73 -4.47 -7.09
C VAL A 105 11.71 -4.48 -5.95
N PHE A 106 12.73 -5.31 -6.05
CA PHE A 106 13.81 -5.46 -5.08
C PHE A 106 15.11 -4.95 -5.69
N SER A 107 15.74 -3.97 -5.03
CA SER A 107 17.06 -3.47 -5.42
C SER A 107 17.73 -2.73 -4.27
N SER A 108 19.06 -2.65 -4.24
CA SER A 108 19.77 -1.70 -3.37
C SER A 108 19.56 -0.26 -3.84
N GLU A 109 19.83 0.01 -5.12
CA GLU A 109 19.61 1.30 -5.76
C GLU A 109 18.78 1.09 -7.04
N ILE A 110 17.98 2.09 -7.41
CA ILE A 110 17.27 2.12 -8.69
C ILE A 110 17.59 3.42 -9.40
N ASP A 111 17.86 3.35 -10.70
CA ASP A 111 18.04 4.57 -11.48
C ASP A 111 16.69 5.24 -11.80
N LYS A 112 16.77 6.50 -12.22
CA LYS A 112 15.58 7.30 -12.53
C LYS A 112 14.83 6.76 -13.75
N ALA A 113 15.52 6.23 -14.76
CA ALA A 113 14.89 5.80 -16.01
C ALA A 113 14.03 4.55 -15.80
N ASP A 114 14.53 3.59 -15.03
CA ASP A 114 13.80 2.38 -14.66
C ASP A 114 12.61 2.69 -13.74
N LEU A 115 12.80 3.62 -12.79
CA LEU A 115 11.73 4.05 -11.90
C LEU A 115 10.63 4.80 -12.67
N ASP A 116 10.99 5.75 -13.54
CA ASP A 116 10.07 6.48 -14.42
C ASP A 116 9.25 5.50 -15.27
N LEU A 117 9.91 4.48 -15.83
CA LEU A 117 9.25 3.47 -16.66
C LEU A 117 8.18 2.68 -15.90
N ILE A 118 8.45 2.29 -14.65
CA ILE A 118 7.45 1.63 -13.78
C ILE A 118 6.26 2.57 -13.56
N MET A 119 6.53 3.85 -13.26
CA MET A 119 5.49 4.85 -13.03
C MET A 119 4.66 5.12 -14.27
N GLU A 120 5.26 5.11 -15.47
CA GLU A 120 4.55 5.33 -16.73
C GLU A 120 3.65 4.15 -17.12
N LYS A 121 4.18 2.92 -17.03
CA LYS A 121 3.52 1.72 -17.57
C LYS A 121 2.45 1.14 -16.66
N GLY A 122 2.54 1.37 -15.35
CA GLY A 122 1.55 0.85 -14.41
C GLY A 122 0.18 1.50 -14.61
N SER A 123 -0.89 0.71 -14.49
CA SER A 123 -2.27 1.24 -14.43
C SER A 123 -2.64 1.65 -13.01
N ASP A 124 -3.66 2.49 -12.84
CA ASP A 124 -4.10 2.93 -11.51
C ASP A 124 -4.59 1.78 -10.61
N ALA A 125 -5.07 0.69 -11.21
CA ALA A 125 -5.52 -0.51 -10.49
C ALA A 125 -4.36 -1.38 -9.96
N LEU A 126 -3.14 -1.15 -10.44
CA LEU A 126 -1.96 -1.89 -10.05
C LEU A 126 -1.56 -1.56 -8.60
N ARG A 127 -1.06 -2.56 -7.87
CA ARG A 127 -0.37 -2.35 -6.60
C ARG A 127 1.14 -2.39 -6.85
N VAL A 128 1.87 -1.38 -6.36
CA VAL A 128 3.32 -1.26 -6.60
C VAL A 128 4.07 -1.27 -5.28
N LEU A 129 4.94 -2.26 -5.06
CA LEU A 129 5.74 -2.41 -3.85
C LEU A 129 7.23 -2.27 -4.22
N LEU A 130 7.84 -1.14 -3.86
CA LEU A 130 9.25 -0.86 -4.15
C LEU A 130 10.09 -1.07 -2.89
N TYR A 131 10.70 -2.25 -2.80
CA TYR A 131 11.69 -2.64 -1.80
C TYR A 131 13.08 -2.17 -2.25
N VAL A 132 13.21 -0.86 -2.46
CA VAL A 132 14.45 -0.23 -2.92
C VAL A 132 15.05 0.61 -1.80
N LYS A 133 16.29 0.32 -1.43
CA LYS A 133 16.94 0.99 -0.28
C LYS A 133 17.25 2.45 -0.54
N LYS A 134 17.52 2.82 -1.80
CA LYS A 134 17.87 4.18 -2.19
C LYS A 134 17.27 4.55 -3.54
N PHE A 135 16.45 5.58 -3.54
CA PHE A 135 15.90 6.20 -4.74
C PHE A 135 16.86 7.26 -5.30
N PRO A 136 16.66 7.70 -6.55
CA PRO A 136 17.39 8.83 -7.10
C PRO A 136 17.22 10.10 -6.23
N ASP A 137 18.29 10.86 -6.04
CA ASP A 137 18.25 12.09 -5.28
C ASP A 137 17.23 13.09 -5.87
N SER A 138 16.40 13.68 -5.01
CA SER A 138 15.34 14.62 -5.42
C SER A 138 14.36 14.06 -6.46
N TYR A 139 14.12 12.75 -6.44
CA TYR A 139 13.18 12.10 -7.34
C TYR A 139 11.78 12.71 -7.28
N TYR A 140 11.14 12.88 -8.42
CA TYR A 140 9.75 13.30 -8.54
C TYR A 140 9.19 12.81 -9.88
N HIS A 141 7.94 12.35 -9.85
CA HIS A 141 7.23 11.92 -11.04
C HIS A 141 5.71 12.10 -10.86
N ASP A 142 5.04 12.66 -11.86
CA ASP A 142 3.60 13.00 -11.82
C ASP A 142 2.72 11.77 -11.55
N HIS A 143 3.11 10.62 -12.12
CA HIS A 143 2.40 9.36 -11.97
C HIS A 143 2.80 8.54 -10.74
N ALA A 144 3.69 9.02 -9.86
CA ALA A 144 4.13 8.21 -8.73
C ALA A 144 2.96 7.82 -7.82
N PHE A 145 1.95 8.69 -7.65
CA PHE A 145 0.86 8.44 -6.71
C PHE A 145 -0.48 8.06 -7.35
N LYS A 146 -0.48 7.62 -8.62
CA LYS A 146 -1.70 7.24 -9.34
C LYS A 146 -2.26 5.88 -8.89
N PHE A 147 -1.40 5.02 -8.35
CA PHE A 147 -1.75 3.66 -7.94
C PHE A 147 -2.74 3.64 -6.77
N ASN A 148 -3.67 2.68 -6.81
CA ASN A 148 -4.63 2.47 -5.74
C ASN A 148 -3.97 2.01 -4.43
N SER A 149 -2.89 1.22 -4.54
CA SER A 149 -2.05 0.82 -3.42
C SER A 149 -0.57 0.90 -3.77
N PHE A 150 0.26 1.40 -2.87
CA PHE A 150 1.71 1.43 -3.08
C PHE A 150 2.52 1.40 -1.79
N GLN A 151 3.73 0.87 -1.88
CA GLN A 151 4.76 0.93 -0.86
C GLN A 151 6.06 1.47 -1.44
N TYR A 152 6.67 2.45 -0.77
CA TYR A 152 8.01 2.94 -1.09
C TYR A 152 8.93 2.81 0.12
N ASP A 153 10.01 2.04 -0.03
CA ASP A 153 11.00 1.85 1.05
C ASP A 153 11.89 3.07 1.28
N ASP A 154 12.06 3.91 0.26
CA ASP A 154 12.68 5.23 0.36
C ASP A 154 11.70 6.30 -0.10
N ALA A 155 11.10 6.99 0.89
CA ALA A 155 10.16 8.07 0.70
C ALA A 155 10.74 9.44 1.11
N HIS A 156 12.07 9.63 1.13
CA HIS A 156 12.70 10.92 1.48
C HIS A 156 12.25 12.06 0.57
N TRP A 157 11.93 11.74 -0.69
CA TRP A 157 11.48 12.70 -1.69
C TRP A 157 9.99 13.08 -1.57
N VAL A 158 9.21 12.34 -0.76
CA VAL A 158 7.78 12.58 -0.62
C VAL A 158 7.52 13.74 0.33
N LYS A 159 6.71 14.70 -0.13
CA LYS A 159 6.25 15.86 0.66
C LYS A 159 4.87 15.61 1.26
N ILE A 160 4.58 16.22 2.41
CA ILE A 160 3.29 16.05 3.09
C ILE A 160 2.13 16.56 2.22
N GLU A 161 2.37 17.58 1.39
CA GLU A 161 1.42 18.13 0.42
C GLU A 161 0.91 17.08 -0.55
N HIS A 162 1.75 16.11 -0.96
CA HIS A 162 1.32 15.00 -1.81
C HIS A 162 0.25 14.18 -1.08
N LEU A 163 0.48 13.82 0.19
CA LEU A 163 -0.48 13.04 0.98
C LEU A 163 -1.79 13.79 1.18
N LEU A 164 -1.75 15.10 1.44
CA LEU A 164 -2.95 15.93 1.60
C LEU A 164 -3.82 15.98 0.34
N SER A 165 -3.23 15.76 -0.83
CA SER A 165 -3.97 15.70 -2.10
C SER A 165 -4.64 14.35 -2.38
N PHE A 166 -4.26 13.29 -1.66
CA PHE A 166 -4.74 11.93 -1.95
C PHE A 166 -6.22 11.76 -1.62
N ARG A 167 -6.91 11.00 -2.49
CA ARG A 167 -8.33 10.68 -2.36
C ARG A 167 -8.52 9.19 -2.66
N CYS A 168 -9.26 8.51 -1.79
CA CYS A 168 -9.71 7.14 -1.97
C CYS A 168 -8.60 6.13 -2.29
N ARG A 169 -7.44 6.20 -1.61
CA ARG A 169 -6.39 5.18 -1.74
C ARG A 169 -6.67 4.00 -0.81
N THR A 170 -6.35 2.78 -1.24
CA THR A 170 -6.56 1.59 -0.40
C THR A 170 -5.43 1.41 0.60
N TYR A 171 -4.20 1.22 0.13
CA TYR A 171 -3.06 0.89 1.00
C TYR A 171 -1.83 1.72 0.64
N VAL A 172 -1.35 2.54 1.57
CA VAL A 172 -0.19 3.40 1.39
C VAL A 172 0.83 3.11 2.48
N THR A 173 2.03 2.70 2.09
CA THR A 173 3.17 2.52 3.00
C THR A 173 4.34 3.38 2.53
N LEU A 174 4.81 4.27 3.40
CA LEU A 174 5.98 5.10 3.12
C LEU A 174 7.02 4.88 4.22
N ASN A 175 8.16 4.32 3.85
CA ASN A 175 9.29 4.13 4.74
C ASN A 175 10.34 5.22 4.49
N ASN A 176 11.13 5.52 5.53
CA ASN A 176 12.13 6.58 5.51
C ASN A 176 11.57 7.93 5.04
N CYS A 177 10.34 8.27 5.44
CA CYS A 177 9.75 9.56 5.09
C CYS A 177 10.27 10.68 6.02
N PRO A 178 10.41 11.92 5.52
CA PRO A 178 10.99 13.05 6.27
C PRO A 178 9.95 13.80 7.11
N PHE A 179 8.81 13.18 7.42
CA PHE A 179 7.70 13.87 8.06
C PHE A 179 7.97 14.11 9.54
N THR A 180 7.73 15.35 9.96
CA THR A 180 7.81 15.74 11.37
C THR A 180 6.49 15.41 12.08
N PRO A 181 6.46 15.36 13.43
CA PRO A 181 5.22 15.19 14.17
C PRO A 181 4.17 16.26 13.87
N VAL A 182 4.61 17.47 13.49
CA VAL A 182 3.75 18.59 13.07
C VAL A 182 3.10 18.30 11.72
N ASP A 183 3.86 17.75 10.77
CA ASP A 183 3.32 17.32 9.47
C ASP A 183 2.28 16.22 9.64
N LEU A 184 2.56 15.24 10.50
CA LEU A 184 1.63 14.16 10.80
C LEU A 184 0.35 14.65 11.48
N ASN A 185 0.46 15.59 12.44
CA ASN A 185 -0.70 16.23 13.06
C ASN A 185 -1.57 16.97 12.02
N ARG A 186 -0.93 17.71 11.10
CA ARG A 186 -1.62 18.39 10.00
C ARG A 186 -2.33 17.39 9.08
N LEU A 187 -1.70 16.28 8.74
CA LEU A 187 -2.30 15.20 7.94
C LEU A 187 -3.51 14.57 8.64
N ILE A 188 -3.39 14.21 9.92
CA ILE A 188 -4.48 13.62 10.69
C ILE A 188 -5.67 14.58 10.76
N LYS A 189 -5.42 15.86 11.10
CA LYS A 189 -6.45 16.91 11.12
C LYS A 189 -7.13 17.06 9.76
N HIS A 190 -6.36 17.01 8.67
CA HIS A 190 -6.93 17.08 7.33
C HIS A 190 -7.79 15.85 7.00
N TRP A 191 -7.33 14.66 7.36
CA TRP A 191 -8.03 13.40 7.07
C TRP A 191 -9.35 13.31 7.84
N ILE A 192 -9.36 13.57 9.15
CA ILE A 192 -10.58 13.42 9.97
C ILE A 192 -11.64 14.50 9.67
N ASN A 193 -11.23 15.65 9.14
CA ASN A 193 -12.13 16.76 8.82
C ASN A 193 -12.43 16.88 7.32
N GLY A 194 -11.84 16.02 6.48
CA GLY A 194 -12.03 16.03 5.03
C GLY A 194 -13.37 15.42 4.61
N ASP A 195 -13.91 15.88 3.49
CA ASP A 195 -15.18 15.40 2.93
C ASP A 195 -15.07 14.02 2.25
N ALA A 196 -13.84 13.61 1.94
CA ALA A 196 -13.52 12.36 1.28
C ALA A 196 -12.50 11.58 2.10
N ASP A 197 -12.65 10.25 2.09
CA ASP A 197 -11.66 9.37 2.71
C ASP A 197 -10.36 9.42 1.92
N MET A 198 -9.24 9.58 2.62
CA MET A 198 -7.93 9.69 1.97
C MET A 198 -7.31 8.32 1.76
N PHE A 199 -7.39 7.45 2.77
CA PHE A 199 -6.76 6.12 2.83
C PHE A 199 -7.68 5.12 3.52
N GLN A 200 -7.69 3.84 3.12
CA GLN A 200 -8.19 2.77 4.00
C GLN A 200 -7.12 2.37 5.01
N HIS A 201 -5.87 2.25 4.57
CA HIS A 201 -4.71 1.94 5.38
C HIS A 201 -3.54 2.86 5.03
N LEU A 202 -2.95 3.48 6.05
CA LEU A 202 -1.76 4.33 5.95
C LEU A 202 -0.72 3.86 6.97
N ILE A 203 0.48 3.53 6.49
CA ILE A 203 1.64 3.19 7.32
C ILE A 203 2.75 4.17 6.98
N LEU A 204 3.27 4.86 8.00
CA LEU A 204 4.35 5.82 7.87
C LEU A 204 5.47 5.44 8.82
N ASN A 205 6.64 5.13 8.26
CA ASN A 205 7.87 4.92 9.02
C ASN A 205 8.78 6.12 8.75
N CYS A 206 8.77 7.08 9.68
CA CYS A 206 9.53 8.33 9.55
C CYS A 206 10.98 8.14 10.02
N ILE A 207 11.92 8.89 9.43
CA ILE A 207 13.36 8.82 9.72
C ILE A 207 13.66 9.23 11.17
N ASP A 208 12.91 10.22 11.67
CA ASP A 208 13.18 10.81 12.98
C ASP A 208 12.81 9.86 14.12
N SER A 209 13.78 9.67 15.02
CA SER A 209 13.63 8.90 16.24
C SER A 209 12.72 9.65 17.21
N ARG A 210 11.39 9.49 17.03
CA ARG A 210 10.31 9.87 17.97
C ARG A 210 10.78 10.88 19.06
N PRO A 211 10.86 12.18 18.74
CA PRO A 211 11.33 13.18 19.69
C PRO A 211 10.57 13.10 21.02
N THR A 212 11.18 13.57 22.10
CA THR A 212 10.45 13.75 23.37
C THR A 212 9.22 14.60 23.12
N GLY A 213 8.05 14.14 23.57
CA GLY A 213 6.80 14.83 23.28
C GLY A 213 6.15 14.45 21.94
N PHE A 214 6.66 13.42 21.22
CA PHE A 214 6.15 13.03 19.91
C PHE A 214 4.63 12.85 19.90
N THR A 215 4.11 12.11 20.88
CA THR A 215 2.67 11.80 20.96
C THR A 215 1.88 13.07 21.22
N GLU A 216 2.37 13.93 22.11
CA GLU A 216 1.76 15.19 22.52
C GLU A 216 1.64 16.15 21.34
N ILE A 217 2.68 16.28 20.52
CA ILE A 217 2.65 17.08 19.29
C ILE A 217 1.72 16.44 18.25
N LEU A 218 1.80 15.12 18.09
CA LEU A 218 0.99 14.38 17.11
C LEU A 218 -0.51 14.54 17.37
N ILE A 219 -0.94 14.50 18.64
CA ILE A 219 -2.35 14.60 19.03
C ILE A 219 -2.79 16.01 19.41
N ASP A 220 -1.93 17.01 19.25
CA ASP A 220 -2.26 18.39 19.60
C ASP A 220 -3.55 18.86 18.90
N GLY A 221 -4.48 19.43 19.66
CA GLY A 221 -5.79 19.86 19.17
C GLY A 221 -6.73 18.72 18.74
N LEU A 222 -6.42 17.46 19.05
CA LEU A 222 -7.28 16.30 18.80
C LEU A 222 -7.84 15.74 20.12
N VAL A 223 -9.09 15.28 20.07
CA VAL A 223 -9.68 14.52 21.18
C VAL A 223 -9.37 13.04 20.95
N THR A 224 -8.53 12.45 21.79
CA THR A 224 -8.07 11.07 21.63
C THR A 224 -8.31 10.25 22.88
N LEU A 225 -8.62 8.97 22.70
CA LEU A 225 -8.64 7.97 23.76
C LEU A 225 -7.46 7.03 23.55
N ARG A 226 -6.57 6.96 24.55
CA ARG A 226 -5.42 6.04 24.53
C ARG A 226 -5.83 4.70 25.13
N THR A 227 -5.50 3.61 24.45
CA THR A 227 -5.68 2.25 24.94
C THR A 227 -4.46 1.39 24.61
N PHE A 228 -4.38 0.20 25.21
CA PHE A 228 -3.29 -0.75 25.02
C PHE A 228 -3.87 -2.11 24.63
N VAL A 229 -3.46 -2.61 23.46
CA VAL A 229 -3.90 -3.91 22.94
C VAL A 229 -2.66 -4.68 22.51
N ASN A 230 -2.48 -5.89 23.05
CA ASN A 230 -1.36 -6.79 22.72
C ASN A 230 0.03 -6.10 22.79
N GLY A 231 0.24 -5.27 23.82
CA GLY A 231 1.50 -4.54 24.01
C GLY A 231 1.70 -3.34 23.07
N ARG A 232 0.73 -3.01 22.23
CA ARG A 232 0.77 -1.84 21.32
C ARG A 232 -0.13 -0.72 21.86
N SER A 233 0.37 0.51 21.83
CA SER A 233 -0.41 1.72 22.15
C SER A 233 -1.30 2.06 20.96
N LEU A 234 -2.60 2.14 21.18
CA LEU A 234 -3.59 2.54 20.17
C LEU A 234 -4.22 3.86 20.60
N HIS A 235 -4.34 4.79 19.66
CA HIS A 235 -5.04 6.06 19.87
C HIS A 235 -6.32 6.05 19.02
N LEU A 236 -7.46 6.12 19.69
CA LEU A 236 -8.75 6.29 19.05
C LEU A 236 -9.04 7.79 18.93
N LEU A 237 -9.28 8.26 17.71
CA LEU A 237 -9.55 9.66 17.43
C LEU A 237 -11.06 9.89 17.41
N ARG A 238 -11.54 10.90 18.15
CA ARG A 238 -12.93 11.34 18.03
C ARG A 238 -13.09 12.11 16.72
N LEU A 239 -14.01 11.65 15.87
CA LEU A 239 -14.44 12.43 14.71
C LEU A 239 -15.31 13.59 15.16
N ASN A 240 -14.81 14.81 15.01
CA ASN A 240 -15.53 16.03 15.40
C ASN A 240 -16.60 16.44 14.38
N SER A 241 -16.59 15.86 13.17
CA SER A 241 -17.52 16.17 12.09
C SER A 241 -18.99 15.96 12.50
N LYS A 242 -19.31 14.85 13.16
CA LYS A 242 -20.69 14.59 13.63
C LYS A 242 -21.12 15.59 14.72
N LYS A 243 -20.27 15.84 15.72
CA LYS A 243 -20.61 16.76 16.81
C LYS A 243 -20.79 18.18 16.31
N LYS A 244 -19.90 18.67 15.43
CA LYS A 244 -20.00 20.00 14.84
C LYS A 244 -21.30 20.18 14.05
N LEU A 245 -21.69 19.18 13.25
CA LEU A 245 -22.96 19.20 12.53
C LEU A 245 -24.17 19.17 13.49
N GLN A 246 -24.07 18.40 14.59
CA GLN A 246 -25.11 18.38 15.62
C GLN A 246 -25.26 19.74 16.32
N ASP A 247 -24.15 20.37 16.70
CA ASP A 247 -24.13 21.68 17.34
C ASP A 247 -24.71 22.76 16.39
N GLU A 248 -24.36 22.72 15.09
CA GLU A 248 -24.90 23.63 14.06
C GLU A 248 -26.41 23.41 13.83
N ILE A 249 -26.89 22.16 13.86
CA ILE A 249 -28.32 21.85 13.78
C ILE A 249 -29.06 22.43 14.99
N VAL A 250 -28.51 22.30 16.20
CA VAL A 250 -29.11 22.84 17.43
C VAL A 250 -29.23 24.36 17.32
N GLU A 251 -28.16 25.05 16.98
CA GLU A 251 -28.15 26.52 16.81
C GLU A 251 -29.13 26.98 15.72
N LYS A 252 -29.19 26.29 14.57
CA LYS A 252 -30.13 26.60 13.49
C LYS A 252 -31.58 26.35 13.88
N ARG A 253 -31.88 25.28 14.62
CA ARG A 253 -33.23 24.98 15.11
C ARG A 253 -33.70 26.01 16.13
N GLU A 254 -32.81 26.49 17.00
CA GLU A 254 -33.11 27.56 17.97
C GLU A 254 -33.42 28.89 17.27
N ASN A 255 -32.70 29.21 16.19
CA ASN A 255 -32.89 30.45 15.43
C ASN A 255 -34.06 30.39 14.42
N ASN A 256 -34.19 29.30 13.66
CA ASN A 256 -35.23 29.10 12.66
C ASN A 256 -35.53 27.60 12.46
N PRO A 257 -36.57 27.05 13.11
CA PRO A 257 -36.94 25.64 13.01
C PRO A 257 -37.30 25.15 11.60
N ARG A 258 -37.57 26.06 10.66
CA ARG A 258 -37.94 25.75 9.27
C ARG A 258 -36.81 25.97 8.27
N ASP A 259 -35.59 26.20 8.74
CA ASP A 259 -34.42 26.32 7.86
C ASP A 259 -34.22 25.01 7.09
N ARG A 260 -34.35 25.08 5.75
CA ARG A 260 -34.22 23.91 4.87
C ARG A 260 -32.81 23.32 4.87
N SER A 261 -31.79 24.08 5.31
CA SER A 261 -30.44 23.54 5.42
C SER A 261 -30.30 22.51 6.55
N ILE A 262 -31.22 22.47 7.52
CA ILE A 262 -31.21 21.50 8.63
C ILE A 262 -31.30 20.07 8.09
N LEU A 263 -32.20 19.82 7.13
CA LEU A 263 -32.35 18.51 6.47
C LEU A 263 -31.05 18.06 5.79
N GLN A 264 -30.34 18.97 5.14
CA GLN A 264 -29.06 18.67 4.48
C GLN A 264 -27.94 18.33 5.48
N LEU A 265 -27.93 18.99 6.66
CA LEU A 265 -26.98 18.67 7.73
C LEU A 265 -27.30 17.32 8.38
N GLU A 266 -28.58 16.97 8.54
CA GLU A 266 -29.02 15.67 9.03
C GLU A 266 -28.66 14.52 8.08
N GLU A 267 -28.82 14.72 6.77
CA GLU A 267 -28.36 13.78 5.75
C GLU A 267 -26.85 13.55 5.81
N LYS A 268 -26.05 14.60 6.02
CA LYS A 268 -24.59 14.48 6.22
C LYS A 268 -24.25 13.65 7.47
N ILE A 269 -24.99 13.82 8.57
CA ILE A 269 -24.79 13.00 9.77
C ILE A 269 -25.10 11.53 9.49
N GLN A 270 -26.20 11.24 8.79
CA GLN A 270 -26.55 9.86 8.42
C GLN A 270 -25.50 9.22 7.51
N GLU A 271 -24.91 9.99 6.59
CA GLU A 271 -23.84 9.50 5.72
C GLU A 271 -22.56 9.20 6.49
N ILE A 272 -22.21 10.04 7.49
CA ILE A 272 -21.11 9.75 8.42
C ILE A 272 -21.36 8.44 9.17
N ASP A 273 -22.58 8.25 9.68
CA ASP A 273 -22.96 7.03 10.39
C ASP A 273 -22.89 5.78 9.50
N ARG A 274 -23.34 5.84 8.25
CA ARG A 274 -23.18 4.73 7.29
C ARG A 274 -21.73 4.40 7.00
N LYS A 275 -20.88 5.41 6.79
CA LYS A 275 -19.44 5.22 6.56
C LYS A 275 -18.76 4.58 7.76
N LEU A 276 -19.15 4.95 8.98
CA LEU A 276 -18.65 4.34 10.21
C LEU A 276 -19.08 2.87 10.33
N ILE A 277 -20.35 2.55 10.04
CA ILE A 277 -20.83 1.16 10.02
C ILE A 277 -20.07 0.32 9.00
N MET A 278 -19.86 0.82 7.78
CA MET A 278 -19.06 0.13 6.75
C MET A 278 -17.61 -0.12 7.19
N LYS A 279 -17.05 0.73 8.03
CA LYS A 279 -15.72 0.57 8.65
C LYS A 279 -15.75 -0.35 9.88
N GLY A 280 -16.86 -1.04 10.15
CA GLY A 280 -17.01 -1.97 11.26
C GLY A 280 -17.23 -1.30 12.62
N VAL A 281 -17.53 -0.01 12.66
CA VAL A 281 -17.80 0.72 13.90
C VAL A 281 -19.23 0.46 14.34
N ASN A 282 -19.40 -0.11 15.53
CA ASN A 282 -20.71 -0.24 16.17
C ASN A 282 -21.12 1.10 16.79
N LEU A 283 -22.16 1.73 16.24
CA LEU A 283 -22.64 3.05 16.68
C LEU A 283 -23.47 3.00 17.98
N ASP A 284 -23.83 1.82 18.48
CA ASP A 284 -24.63 1.64 19.70
C ASP A 284 -23.78 1.64 20.99
N PHE A 285 -22.45 1.68 20.88
CA PHE A 285 -21.58 1.81 22.04
C PHE A 285 -21.54 3.26 22.55
N GLN A 286 -22.40 3.56 23.53
CA GLN A 286 -22.13 4.65 24.46
C GLN A 286 -20.87 4.28 25.25
N VAL A 287 -19.79 5.06 25.05
CA VAL A 287 -18.60 4.99 25.91
C VAL A 287 -19.10 5.18 27.35
N PRO A 288 -18.86 4.23 28.27
CA PRO A 288 -19.17 4.47 29.67
C PRO A 288 -18.32 5.67 30.10
N ILE A 289 -18.99 6.74 30.51
CA ILE A 289 -18.36 7.82 31.27
C ILE A 289 -17.81 7.14 32.52
N LEU A 290 -16.50 6.88 32.55
CA LEU A 290 -15.86 6.44 33.79
C LEU A 290 -16.03 7.59 34.79
N PRO A 291 -16.49 7.31 36.02
CA PRO A 291 -16.58 8.33 37.05
C PRO A 291 -15.18 8.89 37.32
N GLU A 292 -15.11 10.21 37.41
CA GLU A 292 -13.91 10.94 37.81
C GLU A 292 -13.35 10.33 39.12
N LEU A 293 -12.05 10.04 39.11
CA LEU A 293 -11.25 9.75 40.30
C LEU A 293 -10.21 10.85 40.47
#